data_AF-A0A378YYX7-F1
#
_entry.id   AF-A0A378YYX7-F1
#
_cell.length_a   1.000
_cell.length_b   1.000
_cell.length_c   1.000
_cell.angle_alpha   90.00
_cell.angle_beta   90.00
_cell.angle_gamma   90.00
#
_symmetry.space_group_name_H-M   'P 1'
#
loop_
_entity.id
_entity.type
_entity.pdbx_description
1 polymer ?
#
loop_
_entity_poly.entity_id
_entity_poly.type
_entity_poly.pdbx_seq_one_letter_code
_entity_poly.pdbx_strand_id
1 'polypeptide(L)'
;MNEAFQDTRQALHVAYLVLSLPPRQKAPFRNMLIRILEAIDRPTKAQETWLNELRGPQSEFDPERLTLEEFRAQCAMITDAARTRLPSPEYAAVLARFAHGDEKVAGINTLAVWSRKSSGITAVGLLRDLAAWNYLPRTQREGASIRDLADRHKVTKDKAFRAAKWMAGRFTELENLAVARLESGFVLHGVVPAANRPTCDFAQSVAA
;
A
#
# COMPACT_ATOMS: atom_id res chain seq x y z
N MET A 1 0.52 -14.16 -16.11
CA MET A 1 -0.08 -12.88 -15.62
C MET A 1 -0.21 -12.98 -14.11
N ASN A 2 0.26 -11.99 -13.35
CA ASN A 2 0.35 -12.09 -11.88
C ASN A 2 -1.07 -12.00 -11.26
N GLU A 3 -1.62 -13.11 -10.78
CA GLU A 3 -2.98 -13.14 -10.18
C GLU A 3 -3.12 -12.21 -8.96
N ALA A 4 -2.00 -11.78 -8.37
CA ALA A 4 -1.96 -10.90 -7.21
C ALA A 4 -2.35 -9.42 -7.48
N PHE A 5 -2.31 -8.96 -8.74
CA PHE A 5 -2.50 -7.55 -9.11
C PHE A 5 -3.62 -7.38 -10.15
N GLN A 6 -4.87 -7.57 -9.74
CA GLN A 6 -6.04 -7.45 -10.63
C GLN A 6 -6.35 -6.00 -11.00
N ASP A 7 -6.06 -5.05 -10.10
CA ASP A 7 -6.22 -3.63 -10.34
C ASP A 7 -5.16 -2.80 -9.60
N THR A 8 -5.03 -1.51 -9.94
CA THR A 8 -4.05 -0.59 -9.35
C THR A 8 -4.21 -0.42 -7.85
N ARG A 9 -5.43 -0.46 -7.33
CA ARG A 9 -5.71 -0.30 -5.89
C ARG A 9 -5.26 -1.53 -5.12
N GLN A 10 -5.53 -2.72 -5.64
CA GLN A 10 -5.03 -3.98 -5.10
C GLN A 10 -3.50 -4.04 -5.18
N ALA A 11 -2.91 -3.62 -6.30
CA ALA A 11 -1.46 -3.57 -6.46
C ALA A 11 -0.79 -2.67 -5.41
N LEU A 12 -1.33 -1.47 -5.17
CA LEU A 12 -0.87 -0.59 -4.09
C LEU A 12 -1.02 -1.25 -2.71
N HIS A 13 -2.19 -1.83 -2.42
CA HIS A 13 -2.44 -2.48 -1.14
C HIS A 13 -1.45 -3.61 -0.85
N VAL A 14 -1.25 -4.51 -1.82
CA VAL A 14 -0.33 -5.64 -1.69
C VAL A 14 1.11 -5.15 -1.59
N ALA A 15 1.51 -4.17 -2.42
CA ALA A 15 2.87 -3.67 -2.41
C ALA A 15 3.28 -3.07 -1.05
N TYR A 16 2.45 -2.17 -0.50
CA TYR A 16 2.72 -1.58 0.82
C TYR A 16 2.67 -2.62 1.95
N LEU A 17 1.77 -3.60 1.89
CA LEU A 17 1.73 -4.69 2.86
C LEU A 17 3.00 -5.54 2.81
N VAL A 18 3.41 -5.99 1.62
CA VAL A 18 4.60 -6.83 1.43
C VAL A 18 5.86 -6.11 1.93
N LEU A 19 6.02 -4.83 1.60
CA LEU A 19 7.20 -4.05 2.01
C LEU A 19 7.20 -3.70 3.50
N SER A 20 6.03 -3.66 4.15
CA SER A 20 5.95 -3.49 5.61
C SER A 20 6.46 -4.71 6.38
N LEU A 21 6.48 -5.89 5.76
CA LEU A 21 7.02 -7.10 6.36
C LEU A 21 8.56 -7.09 6.29
N PRO A 22 9.26 -7.57 7.33
CA PRO A 22 10.71 -7.67 7.31
C PRO A 22 11.18 -8.52 6.11
N PRO A 23 12.35 -8.21 5.51
CA PRO A 23 12.93 -9.03 4.46
C PRO A 23 13.03 -10.48 4.93
N ARG A 24 12.36 -11.39 4.24
CA ARG A 24 12.31 -12.80 4.64
C ARG A 24 13.68 -13.42 4.41
N GLN A 25 14.38 -13.77 5.47
CA GLN A 25 15.51 -14.69 5.37
C GLN A 25 14.93 -16.10 5.15
N LYS A 26 15.24 -16.73 4.01
CA LYS A 26 14.98 -18.17 3.85
C LYS A 26 15.64 -18.88 5.04
N ALA A 27 14.84 -19.65 5.79
CA ALA A 27 15.17 -20.37 7.03
C ALA A 27 16.69 -20.41 7.33
N PRO A 28 17.24 -19.43 8.07
CA PRO A 28 18.68 -19.23 8.19
C PRO A 28 19.37 -20.47 8.76
N PHE A 29 18.72 -21.16 9.70
CA PHE A 29 19.17 -22.43 10.25
C PHE A 29 19.23 -23.55 9.21
N ARG A 30 18.21 -23.70 8.36
CA ARG A 30 18.18 -24.68 7.27
C ARG A 30 19.31 -24.42 6.26
N ASN A 31 19.52 -23.16 5.88
CA ASN A 31 20.60 -22.79 4.96
C ASN A 31 22.00 -23.01 5.58
N MET A 32 22.14 -22.76 6.89
CA MET A 32 23.36 -23.07 7.62
C MET A 32 23.62 -24.59 7.64
N LEU A 33 22.60 -25.42 7.91
CA LEU A 33 22.72 -26.87 7.87
C LEU A 33 23.11 -27.40 6.48
N ILE A 34 22.51 -26.85 5.42
CA ILE A 34 22.88 -27.17 4.02
C ILE A 34 24.37 -26.88 3.80
N ARG A 35 24.84 -25.67 4.18
CA ARG A 35 26.25 -25.28 4.02
C ARG A 35 27.21 -26.16 4.84
N ILE A 36 26.82 -26.55 6.05
CA ILE A 36 27.62 -27.43 6.91
C ILE A 36 27.76 -28.82 6.26
N LEU A 37 26.67 -29.37 5.73
CA LEU A 37 26.68 -30.68 5.08
C LEU A 37 27.41 -30.66 3.73
N GLU A 38 27.32 -29.58 2.97
CA GLU A 38 28.04 -29.38 1.70
C GLU A 38 29.56 -29.21 1.90
N ALA A 39 30.00 -28.74 3.06
CA ALA A 39 31.42 -28.57 3.39
C ALA A 39 32.13 -29.87 3.80
N ILE A 40 31.41 -31.01 3.87
CA ILE A 40 31.98 -32.31 4.22
C ILE A 40 32.52 -32.96 2.94
N ASP A 41 33.84 -33.16 2.84
CA ASP A 41 34.50 -33.75 1.66
C ASP A 41 34.02 -35.17 1.30
N ARG A 42 33.56 -35.94 2.29
CA ARG A 42 33.05 -37.32 2.11
C ARG A 42 31.81 -37.55 2.97
N PRO A 43 30.62 -37.11 2.51
CA PRO A 43 29.39 -37.30 3.26
C PRO A 43 28.99 -38.78 3.30
N THR A 44 28.40 -39.19 4.41
CA THR A 44 27.76 -40.51 4.53
C THR A 44 26.44 -40.52 3.75
N LYS A 45 25.96 -41.71 3.36
CA LYS A 45 24.64 -41.86 2.71
C LYS A 45 23.50 -41.21 3.50
N ALA A 46 23.55 -41.27 4.82
CA ALA A 46 22.55 -40.62 5.68
C ALA A 46 22.60 -39.08 5.58
N GLN A 47 23.81 -38.51 5.48
CA GLN A 47 24.00 -37.06 5.29
C GLN A 47 23.58 -36.61 3.89
N GLU A 48 23.78 -37.43 2.86
CA GLU A 48 23.29 -37.15 1.50
C GLU A 48 21.76 -37.18 1.43
N THR A 49 21.12 -38.19 2.02
CA THR A 49 19.66 -38.27 2.10
C THR A 49 19.09 -37.06 2.84
N TRP A 50 19.69 -36.71 3.99
CA TRP A 50 19.26 -35.56 4.77
C TRP A 50 19.51 -34.23 4.03
N LEU A 51 20.62 -34.10 3.30
CA LEU A 51 20.88 -32.94 2.45
C LEU A 51 19.82 -32.79 1.35
N ASN A 52 19.38 -33.89 0.75
CA ASN A 52 18.32 -33.88 -0.25
C ASN A 52 16.95 -33.51 0.35
N GLU A 53 16.63 -34.02 1.55
CA GLU A 53 15.45 -33.59 2.31
C GLU A 53 15.51 -32.09 2.66
N LEU A 54 16.67 -31.62 3.10
CA LEU A 54 16.93 -30.22 3.42
C LEU A 54 16.88 -29.33 2.18
N ARG A 55 17.13 -29.82 0.96
CA ARG A 55 16.92 -29.05 -0.29
C ARG A 55 15.44 -29.00 -0.67
N GLY A 56 14.66 -29.98 -0.24
CA GLY A 56 13.23 -30.10 -0.54
C GLY A 56 12.98 -30.55 -1.98
N PRO A 57 11.71 -30.79 -2.36
CA PRO A 57 11.36 -31.16 -3.72
C PRO A 57 11.84 -30.07 -4.68
N GLN A 58 12.63 -30.47 -5.69
CA GLN A 58 12.98 -29.61 -6.82
C GLN A 58 11.68 -29.41 -7.61
N SER A 59 10.93 -28.35 -7.32
CA SER A 59 9.88 -27.92 -8.23
C SER A 59 10.53 -27.55 -9.55
N GLU A 60 10.00 -28.02 -10.68
CA GLU A 60 10.43 -27.52 -11.98
C GLU A 60 10.44 -25.99 -11.95
N PHE A 61 11.58 -25.42 -12.32
CA PHE A 61 11.74 -23.98 -12.46
C PHE A 61 10.80 -23.53 -13.58
N ASP A 62 9.73 -22.83 -13.20
CA ASP A 62 8.83 -22.17 -14.14
C ASP A 62 9.40 -20.78 -14.45
N PRO A 63 10.01 -20.57 -15.64
CA PRO A 63 10.60 -19.28 -16.01
C PRO A 63 9.58 -18.15 -16.11
N GLU A 64 8.28 -18.46 -16.20
CA GLU A 64 7.22 -17.44 -16.22
C GLU A 64 6.75 -17.05 -14.81
N ARG A 65 7.12 -17.82 -13.79
CA ARG A 65 6.73 -17.56 -12.40
C ARG A 65 7.78 -16.71 -11.70
N LEU A 66 7.38 -15.51 -11.30
CA LEU A 66 8.21 -14.63 -10.48
C LEU A 66 8.63 -15.33 -9.18
N THR A 67 9.92 -15.28 -8.90
CA THR A 67 10.46 -15.62 -7.58
C THR A 67 9.92 -14.66 -6.53
N LEU A 68 9.94 -15.06 -5.26
CA LEU A 68 9.49 -14.19 -4.17
C LEU A 68 10.30 -12.90 -4.05
N GLU A 69 11.58 -12.91 -4.45
CA GLU A 69 12.45 -11.73 -4.46
C GLU A 69 12.08 -10.79 -5.61
N GLU A 70 11.85 -11.32 -6.82
CA GLU A 70 11.36 -10.53 -7.95
C GLU A 70 9.97 -9.95 -7.68
N PHE A 71 9.08 -10.71 -7.04
CA PHE A 71 7.78 -10.21 -6.61
C PHE A 71 7.91 -9.06 -5.60
N ARG A 72 8.83 -9.16 -4.63
CA ARG A 72 9.12 -8.08 -3.68
C ARG A 72 9.75 -6.87 -4.38
N ALA A 73 10.62 -7.09 -5.38
CA ALA A 73 11.19 -6.02 -6.19
C ALA A 73 10.09 -5.29 -7.00
N GLN A 74 9.13 -6.03 -7.58
CA GLN A 74 7.97 -5.46 -8.25
C GLN A 74 7.11 -4.63 -7.29
N CYS A 75 6.92 -5.08 -6.04
CA CYS A 75 6.28 -4.28 -5.00
C CYS A 75 7.04 -2.98 -4.70
N ALA A 76 8.37 -3.04 -4.63
CA ALA A 76 9.20 -1.84 -4.45
C ALA A 76 9.03 -0.85 -5.61
N MET A 77 9.01 -1.33 -6.86
CA MET A 77 8.77 -0.51 -8.04
C MET A 77 7.39 0.17 -8.00
N ILE A 78 6.35 -0.53 -7.54
CA ILE A 78 5.00 0.03 -7.38
C ILE A 78 5.02 1.18 -6.36
N THR A 79 5.64 1.00 -5.20
CA THR A 79 5.71 2.06 -4.18
C THR A 79 6.59 3.24 -4.61
N ASP A 80 7.66 2.97 -5.36
CA ASP A 80 8.52 4.03 -5.91
C ASP A 80 7.78 4.85 -6.99
N ALA A 81 7.00 4.19 -7.85
CA ALA A 81 6.15 4.87 -8.81
C ALA A 81 5.11 5.77 -8.12
N ALA A 82 4.50 5.30 -7.03
CA ALA A 82 3.59 6.12 -6.23
C ALA A 82 4.30 7.35 -5.65
N ARG A 83 5.53 7.20 -5.15
CA ARG A 83 6.34 8.28 -4.58
C ARG A 83 6.78 9.31 -5.61
N THR A 84 7.17 8.88 -6.81
CA THR A 84 7.83 9.74 -7.80
C THR A 84 6.87 10.35 -8.82
N ARG A 85 5.75 9.70 -9.10
CA ARG A 85 4.81 10.09 -10.17
C ARG A 85 3.56 10.83 -9.66
N LEU A 86 3.30 10.80 -8.36
CA LEU A 86 2.13 11.45 -7.79
C LEU A 86 2.46 12.83 -7.19
N PRO A 87 1.59 13.83 -7.40
CA PRO A 87 1.62 15.06 -6.62
C PRO A 87 1.52 14.78 -5.12
N SER A 88 2.14 15.63 -4.30
CA SER A 88 2.21 15.45 -2.83
C SER A 88 0.87 15.14 -2.15
N PRO A 89 -0.26 15.82 -2.46
CA PRO A 89 -1.56 15.50 -1.83
C PRO A 89 -2.10 14.12 -2.21
N GLU A 90 -1.90 13.71 -3.47
CA GLU A 90 -2.32 12.39 -3.99
C GLU A 90 -1.47 11.28 -3.36
N TYR A 91 -0.15 11.47 -3.30
CA TYR A 91 0.76 10.54 -2.63
C TYR A 91 0.45 10.42 -1.13
N ALA A 92 0.16 11.52 -0.45
CA ALA A 92 -0.23 11.51 0.96
C ALA A 92 -1.52 10.70 1.20
N ALA A 93 -2.47 10.74 0.27
CA ALA A 93 -3.69 9.91 0.31
C ALA A 93 -3.37 8.42 0.11
N VAL A 94 -2.46 8.08 -0.80
CA VAL A 94 -1.96 6.71 -0.97
C VAL A 94 -1.30 6.21 0.33
N LEU A 95 -0.41 7.00 0.93
CA LEU A 95 0.24 6.63 2.20
C LEU A 95 -0.78 6.43 3.32
N ALA A 96 -1.72 7.37 3.48
CA ALA A 96 -2.72 7.29 4.54
C ALA A 96 -3.64 6.06 4.37
N ARG A 97 -3.95 5.68 3.13
CA ARG A 97 -4.79 4.51 2.82
C ARG A 97 -4.03 3.18 2.95
N PHE A 98 -2.89 3.04 2.28
CA PHE A 98 -2.26 1.73 2.05
C PHE A 98 -0.99 1.49 2.87
N ALA A 99 -0.26 2.54 3.27
CA ALA A 99 0.99 2.37 4.00
C ALA A 99 0.76 1.93 5.47
N HIS A 100 1.86 1.51 6.10
CA HIS A 100 1.90 1.02 7.47
C HIS A 100 2.93 1.83 8.30
N GLY A 101 2.76 1.82 9.63
CA GLY A 101 3.70 2.49 10.55
C GLY A 101 3.86 3.99 10.27
N ASP A 102 5.11 4.45 10.30
CA ASP A 102 5.48 5.86 10.20
C ASP A 102 5.09 6.50 8.87
N GLU A 103 5.13 5.75 7.77
CA GLU A 103 4.73 6.24 6.45
C GLU A 103 3.25 6.61 6.39
N LYS A 104 2.39 5.79 7.02
CA LYS A 104 0.96 6.07 7.13
C LYS A 104 0.73 7.36 7.92
N VAL A 105 1.45 7.52 9.03
CA VAL A 105 1.39 8.71 9.89
C VAL A 105 1.85 9.95 9.12
N ALA A 106 2.92 9.84 8.31
CA ALA A 106 3.40 10.93 7.46
C ALA A 106 2.33 11.35 6.42
N GLY A 107 1.64 10.39 5.80
CA GLY A 107 0.53 10.66 4.90
C GLY A 107 -0.62 11.41 5.58
N ILE A 108 -1.04 10.92 6.76
CA ILE A 108 -2.09 11.57 7.58
C ILE A 108 -1.71 13.01 7.96
N ASN A 109 -0.47 13.23 8.39
CA ASN A 109 0.01 14.56 8.77
C ASN A 109 0.02 15.52 7.57
N THR A 110 0.47 15.04 6.41
CA THR A 110 0.50 15.85 5.17
C THR A 110 -0.92 16.23 4.73
N LEU A 111 -1.85 15.29 4.75
CA LEU A 111 -3.26 15.55 4.43
C LEU A 111 -3.91 16.53 5.42
N ALA A 112 -3.57 16.46 6.71
CA ALA A 112 -4.07 17.39 7.72
C ALA A 112 -3.62 18.83 7.44
N VAL A 113 -2.34 19.02 7.11
CA VAL A 113 -1.80 20.34 6.74
C VAL A 113 -2.43 20.83 5.43
N TRP A 114 -2.54 19.96 4.42
CA TRP A 114 -3.18 20.29 3.14
C TRP A 114 -4.63 20.74 3.32
N SER A 115 -5.38 20.05 4.20
CA SER A 115 -6.80 20.34 4.49
C SER A 115 -7.03 21.70 5.14
N ARG A 116 -6.01 22.31 5.76
CA ARG A 116 -6.13 23.58 6.47
C ARG A 116 -6.64 24.72 5.59
N LYS A 117 -6.28 24.73 4.30
CA LYS A 117 -6.64 25.83 3.39
C LYS A 117 -8.12 25.85 3.04
N SER A 118 -8.79 24.68 3.02
CA SER A 118 -10.11 24.55 2.40
C SER A 118 -11.17 23.91 3.29
N SER A 119 -10.79 23.31 4.43
CA SER A 119 -11.73 22.67 5.37
C SER A 119 -12.46 23.66 6.30
N GLY A 120 -12.01 24.92 6.36
CA GLY A 120 -12.54 25.93 7.28
C GLY A 120 -12.08 25.78 8.73
N ILE A 121 -11.09 24.91 9.01
CA ILE A 121 -10.48 24.71 10.34
C ILE A 121 -9.00 25.05 10.29
N THR A 122 -8.52 25.86 11.23
CA THR A 122 -7.10 26.24 11.37
C THR A 122 -6.33 25.34 12.35
N ALA A 123 -7.03 24.68 13.27
CA ALA A 123 -6.46 23.76 14.25
C ALA A 123 -5.95 22.48 13.57
N VAL A 124 -4.65 22.44 13.26
CA VAL A 124 -4.01 21.29 12.58
C VAL A 124 -4.11 20.01 13.41
N GLY A 125 -4.09 20.11 14.74
CA GLY A 125 -4.28 18.97 15.64
C GLY A 125 -5.62 18.26 15.39
N LEU A 126 -6.71 19.03 15.28
CA LEU A 126 -8.04 18.49 14.95
C LEU A 126 -8.06 17.89 13.55
N LEU A 127 -7.46 18.56 12.56
CA LEU A 127 -7.40 18.03 11.20
C LEU A 127 -6.61 16.72 11.12
N ARG A 128 -5.55 16.57 11.90
CA ARG A 128 -4.80 15.31 12.00
C ARG A 128 -5.65 14.21 12.59
N ASP A 129 -6.36 14.49 13.69
CA ASP A 129 -7.22 13.51 14.34
C ASP A 129 -8.40 13.11 13.44
N LEU A 130 -9.00 14.07 12.71
CA LEU A 130 -10.05 13.80 11.72
C LEU A 130 -9.53 13.01 10.52
N ALA A 131 -8.31 13.30 10.05
CA ALA A 131 -7.69 12.55 8.97
C ALA A 131 -7.39 11.11 9.41
N ALA A 132 -6.81 10.91 10.60
CA ALA A 132 -6.61 9.58 11.17
C ALA A 132 -7.94 8.84 11.31
N TRP A 133 -8.96 9.49 11.86
CA TRP A 133 -10.31 8.92 12.01
C TRP A 133 -10.92 8.48 10.66
N ASN A 134 -10.67 9.21 9.57
CA ASN A 134 -11.13 8.83 8.23
C ASN A 134 -10.54 7.49 7.75
N TYR A 135 -9.27 7.23 8.04
CA TYR A 135 -8.54 6.04 7.55
C TYR A 135 -8.50 4.87 8.54
N LEU A 136 -8.86 5.08 9.80
CA LEU A 136 -8.95 4.00 10.79
C LEU A 136 -10.09 3.03 10.46
N PRO A 137 -9.91 1.71 10.60
CA PRO A 137 -11.01 0.75 10.59
C PRO A 137 -12.06 1.08 11.65
N ARG A 138 -13.34 0.78 11.41
CA ARG A 138 -14.43 1.05 12.37
C ARG A 138 -14.18 0.47 13.77
N THR A 139 -13.58 -0.72 13.84
CA THR A 139 -13.21 -1.39 15.09
C THR A 139 -12.18 -0.62 15.92
N GLN A 140 -11.34 0.20 15.29
CA GLN A 140 -10.32 1.01 15.96
C GLN A 140 -10.80 2.44 16.26
N ARG A 141 -12.07 2.76 15.96
CA ARG A 141 -12.68 4.06 16.26
C ARG A 141 -13.46 4.06 17.58
N GLU A 142 -13.50 2.93 18.28
CA GLU A 142 -14.19 2.80 19.56
C GLU A 142 -13.64 3.82 20.57
N GLY A 143 -14.54 4.62 21.16
CA GLY A 143 -14.18 5.68 22.11
C GLY A 143 -13.70 7.01 21.51
N ALA A 144 -13.60 7.14 20.18
CA ALA A 144 -13.23 8.39 19.51
C ALA A 144 -14.33 8.85 18.54
N SER A 145 -15.34 9.55 19.05
CA SER A 145 -16.32 10.21 18.19
C SER A 145 -15.80 11.55 17.67
N ILE A 146 -16.34 12.01 16.53
CA ILE A 146 -16.02 13.36 16.01
C ILE A 146 -16.35 14.44 17.05
N ARG A 147 -17.34 14.19 17.93
CA ARG A 147 -17.68 15.08 19.04
C ARG A 147 -16.54 15.17 20.05
N ASP A 148 -16.00 14.03 20.49
CA ASP A 148 -14.91 14.00 21.48
C ASP A 148 -13.63 14.65 20.93
N LEU A 149 -13.37 14.46 19.63
CA LEU A 149 -12.28 15.14 18.94
C LEU A 149 -12.50 16.66 18.91
N ALA A 150 -13.73 17.11 18.60
CA ALA A 150 -14.06 18.54 18.57
C ALA A 150 -13.89 19.19 19.96
N ASP A 151 -14.37 18.52 21.01
CA ASP A 151 -14.29 18.99 22.39
C ASP A 151 -12.83 19.11 22.87
N ARG A 152 -11.97 18.12 22.55
CA ARG A 152 -10.53 18.14 22.85
C ARG A 152 -9.81 19.36 22.25
N HIS A 153 -10.20 19.77 21.04
CA HIS A 153 -9.58 20.89 20.32
C HIS A 153 -10.35 22.20 20.47
N LYS A 154 -11.37 22.25 21.35
CA LYS A 154 -12.21 23.44 21.60
C LYS A 154 -12.87 24.00 20.33
N VAL A 155 -13.28 23.12 19.42
CA VAL A 155 -13.99 23.47 18.18
C VAL A 155 -15.45 23.02 18.32
N THR A 156 -16.38 23.83 17.82
CA THR A 156 -17.81 23.46 17.82
C THR A 156 -18.04 22.18 17.01
N LYS A 157 -18.86 21.27 17.54
CA LYS A 157 -19.28 20.02 16.89
C LYS A 157 -19.62 20.22 15.40
N ASP A 158 -20.46 21.18 15.06
CA ASP A 158 -20.92 21.37 13.67
C ASP A 158 -19.80 21.77 12.69
N LYS A 159 -18.78 22.50 13.18
CA LYS A 159 -17.59 22.81 12.37
C LYS A 159 -16.75 21.55 12.14
N ALA A 160 -16.53 20.75 13.19
CA ALA A 160 -15.79 19.50 13.07
C ALA A 160 -16.48 18.49 12.14
N PHE A 161 -17.80 18.34 12.24
CA PHE A 161 -18.57 17.46 11.35
C PHE A 161 -18.52 17.92 9.88
N ARG A 162 -18.65 19.23 9.62
CA ARG A 162 -18.53 19.77 8.24
C ARG A 162 -17.15 19.53 7.67
N ALA A 163 -16.09 19.78 8.45
CA ALA A 163 -14.73 19.52 8.02
C ALA A 163 -14.50 18.02 7.76
N ALA A 164 -14.95 17.14 8.65
CA ALA A 164 -14.82 15.69 8.48
C ALA A 164 -15.51 15.20 7.20
N LYS A 165 -16.74 15.68 6.93
CA LYS A 165 -17.47 15.35 5.69
C LYS A 165 -16.72 15.83 4.45
N TRP A 166 -16.23 17.07 4.48
CA TRP A 166 -15.44 17.64 3.39
C TRP A 166 -14.15 16.85 3.15
N MET A 167 -13.41 16.53 4.21
CA MET A 167 -12.17 15.76 4.16
C MET A 167 -12.39 14.36 3.58
N ALA A 168 -13.43 13.65 4.02
CA ALA A 168 -13.74 12.31 3.51
C ALA A 168 -13.98 12.30 1.98
N GLY A 169 -14.75 13.27 1.47
CA GLY A 169 -14.98 13.43 0.04
C GLY A 169 -13.69 13.74 -0.71
N ARG A 170 -12.94 14.76 -0.26
CA ARG A 170 -11.71 15.20 -0.92
C ARG A 170 -10.59 14.16 -0.88
N PHE A 171 -10.48 13.40 0.20
CA PHE A 171 -9.50 12.32 0.31
C PHE A 171 -9.84 11.19 -0.65
N THR A 172 -11.11 10.82 -0.78
CA THR A 172 -11.55 9.83 -1.77
C THR A 172 -11.24 10.29 -3.19
N GLU A 173 -11.45 11.57 -3.50
CA GLU A 173 -11.09 12.13 -4.81
C GLU A 173 -9.57 12.08 -5.06
N LEU A 174 -8.74 12.43 -4.07
CA LEU A 174 -7.28 12.32 -4.17
C LEU A 174 -6.83 10.87 -4.40
N GLU A 175 -7.45 9.89 -3.71
CA GLU A 175 -7.19 8.47 -3.92
C GLU A 175 -7.55 8.03 -5.35
N ASN A 176 -8.69 8.48 -5.87
CA ASN A 176 -9.13 8.13 -7.22
C ASN A 176 -8.22 8.76 -8.30
N LEU A 177 -7.78 10.01 -8.10
CA LEU A 177 -6.81 10.67 -8.97
C LEU A 177 -5.47 9.94 -8.95
N ALA A 178 -4.99 9.56 -7.76
CA ALA A 178 -3.75 8.80 -7.62
C ALA A 178 -3.81 7.47 -8.39
N VAL A 179 -4.91 6.73 -8.23
CA VAL A 179 -5.14 5.48 -8.95
C VAL A 179 -5.15 5.72 -10.46
N ALA A 180 -5.92 6.68 -10.95
CA ALA A 180 -6.02 6.97 -12.38
C ALA A 180 -4.66 7.35 -13.02
N ARG A 181 -3.83 8.13 -12.31
CA ARG A 181 -2.49 8.49 -12.80
C ARG A 181 -1.56 7.29 -12.88
N LEU A 182 -1.59 6.41 -11.88
CA LEU A 182 -0.72 5.23 -11.82
C LEU A 182 -1.18 4.12 -12.77
N GLU A 183 -2.48 3.99 -13.01
CA GLU A 183 -3.09 2.94 -13.83
C GLU A 183 -2.45 2.88 -15.23
N SER A 184 -2.31 4.03 -15.91
CA SER A 184 -1.69 4.10 -17.24
C SER A 184 -0.28 3.49 -17.27
N GLY A 185 0.56 3.83 -16.29
CA GLY A 185 1.92 3.30 -16.19
C GLY A 185 1.95 1.83 -15.78
N PHE A 186 1.06 1.40 -14.88
CA PHE A 186 1.02 0.01 -14.44
C PHE A 186 0.50 -0.94 -15.52
N VAL A 187 -0.46 -0.50 -16.33
CA VAL A 187 -0.92 -1.25 -17.51
C VAL A 187 0.21 -1.35 -18.54
N LEU A 188 0.87 -0.22 -18.86
CA LEU A 188 1.97 -0.20 -19.84
C LEU A 188 3.12 -1.13 -19.45
N HIS A 189 3.44 -1.22 -18.15
CA HIS A 189 4.51 -2.08 -17.64
C HIS A 189 4.03 -3.51 -17.29
N GLY A 190 2.79 -3.88 -17.63
CA GLY A 190 2.25 -5.23 -17.41
C GLY A 190 2.10 -5.62 -15.92
N VAL A 191 2.04 -4.63 -15.02
CA VAL A 191 1.86 -4.86 -13.57
C VAL A 191 0.41 -5.22 -13.26
N VAL A 192 -0.53 -4.53 -13.90
CA VAL A 192 -1.97 -4.81 -13.81
C VAL A 192 -2.51 -5.11 -15.22
N PRO A 193 -3.53 -5.96 -15.36
CA PRO A 193 -4.15 -6.20 -16.65
C PRO A 193 -4.73 -4.89 -17.20
N ALA A 194 -4.68 -4.71 -18.52
CA ALA A 194 -5.50 -3.70 -19.18
C ALA A 194 -6.95 -4.07 -18.89
N ALA A 195 -7.62 -3.27 -18.07
CA ALA A 195 -9.00 -3.55 -17.73
C ALA A 195 -9.82 -3.62 -19.03
N ASN A 196 -10.52 -4.74 -19.25
CA ASN A 196 -11.68 -4.77 -20.15
C ASN A 196 -12.80 -3.95 -19.51
N ARG A 197 -12.60 -2.63 -19.35
CA ARG A 197 -13.70 -1.71 -19.10
C ARG A 197 -14.31 -1.39 -20.46
N PRO A 198 -15.62 -1.59 -20.68
CA PRO A 198 -16.28 -0.90 -21.77
C PRO A 198 -15.95 0.58 -21.58
N THR A 199 -15.52 1.24 -22.66
CA THR A 199 -15.29 2.67 -22.71
C THR A 199 -16.43 3.37 -21.99
N CYS A 200 -16.16 3.92 -20.81
CA CYS A 200 -17.07 4.87 -20.21
C CYS A 200 -17.09 6.06 -21.16
N ASP A 201 -18.17 6.19 -21.94
CA ASP A 201 -18.55 7.38 -22.68
C ASP A 201 -18.67 8.55 -21.69
N PHE A 202 -17.54 9.17 -21.35
CA PHE A 202 -17.51 10.48 -20.75
C PHE A 202 -17.19 11.50 -21.84
N ALA A 203 -18.26 12.21 -22.21
CA ALA A 203 -18.31 13.45 -22.96
C ALA A 203 -17.92 13.37 -24.44
N GLN A 204 -18.91 13.04 -25.28
CA GLN A 204 -19.02 13.72 -26.56
C GLN A 204 -19.03 15.23 -26.30
N SER A 205 -18.03 15.91 -26.84
CA SER A 205 -17.92 17.35 -26.95
C SER A 205 -19.22 17.92 -27.52
N VAL A 206 -19.97 18.67 -26.72
CA VAL A 206 -21.06 19.50 -27.22
C VAL A 206 -20.42 20.71 -27.88
N ALA A 207 -20.13 20.58 -29.18
CA ALA A 207 -19.89 21.70 -30.07
C ALA A 207 -21.02 21.69 -31.10
N ALA A 208 -22.01 22.55 -30.86
CA ALA A 208 -22.95 23.07 -31.85
C ALA A 208 -23.02 24.58 -31.64
#